data_AF-A0A016UUT5-F1
#
_entry.id   AF-A0A016UUT5-F1
#
_cell.length_a   1.000
_cell.length_b   1.000
_cell.length_c   1.000
_cell.angle_alpha   90.00
_cell.angle_beta   90.00
_cell.angle_gamma   90.00
#
_symmetry.space_group_name_H-M   'P 1'
#
loop_
_entity.id
_entity.type
_entity.pdbx_description
1 polymer ?
#
loop_
_entity_poly.entity_id
_entity_poly.type
_entity_poly.pdbx_seq_one_letter_code
_entity_poly.pdbx_strand_id
1 'polypeptide(L)'
;MLNERQSTPPPLPNMQVLRPPTPKPQYPPKCLLCSGGHMTQNCGANIPFCIKATKLLVETKVCTKCLKPHHISTCLDCTPCRKCCQTDHPTVLCTRAPRPLFF
;
A
#
# COMPACT_ATOMS: atom_id res chain seq x y z
N MET A 1 38.67 19.99 63.59
CA MET A 1 38.06 18.82 62.93
C MET A 1 37.09 19.34 61.88
N LEU A 2 37.51 19.35 60.61
CA LEU A 2 36.69 19.68 59.44
C LEU A 2 35.93 18.40 59.02
N ASN A 3 34.62 18.51 58.76
CA ASN A 3 33.95 17.97 57.56
C ASN A 3 32.43 18.14 57.71
N GLU A 4 31.79 19.06 57.01
CA GLU A 4 31.37 19.03 55.59
C GLU A 4 29.84 18.89 55.54
N ARG A 5 29.18 20.04 55.34
CA ARG A 5 27.73 20.15 55.17
C ARG A 5 27.36 19.52 53.82
N GLN A 6 26.71 18.37 53.88
CA GLN A 6 26.25 17.63 52.73
C GLN A 6 25.17 18.42 51.99
N SER A 7 25.54 19.06 50.89
CA SER A 7 24.64 19.83 50.03
C SER A 7 23.99 18.89 49.01
N THR A 8 22.70 18.67 49.12
CA THR A 8 21.91 17.99 48.08
C THR A 8 21.88 18.82 46.80
N PRO A 9 22.12 18.24 45.61
CA PRO A 9 22.01 18.97 44.35
C PRO A 9 20.54 19.32 44.03
N PRO A 10 20.28 20.41 43.29
CA PRO A 10 18.93 20.77 42.87
C PRO A 10 18.38 19.79 41.83
N PRO A 11 17.04 19.61 41.74
CA PRO A 11 16.43 18.77 40.73
C PRO A 11 16.66 19.36 39.33
N LEU A 12 17.03 18.50 38.38
CA LEU A 12 17.26 18.86 36.98
C LEU A 12 15.98 19.46 36.34
N PRO A 13 16.10 20.46 35.45
CA PRO A 13 14.96 21.04 34.77
C PRO A 13 14.30 19.98 33.86
N ASN A 14 12.98 19.85 34.01
CA ASN A 14 12.14 18.97 33.22
C ASN A 14 12.21 19.36 31.73
N MET A 15 13.12 18.73 30.99
CA MET A 15 13.20 18.79 29.53
C MET A 15 11.95 18.11 28.97
N GLN A 16 10.85 18.85 28.89
CA GLN A 16 9.69 18.45 28.10
C GLN A 16 10.16 18.32 26.65
N VAL A 17 10.49 17.08 26.28
CA VAL A 17 10.78 16.67 24.92
C VAL A 17 9.59 17.10 24.08
N LEU A 18 9.73 18.20 23.34
CA LEU A 18 8.82 18.58 22.27
C LEU A 18 8.81 17.42 21.28
N ARG A 19 7.90 16.47 21.46
CA ARG A 19 7.67 15.42 20.48
C ARG A 19 7.23 16.12 19.19
N PRO A 20 7.91 15.89 18.06
CA PRO A 20 7.43 16.36 16.77
C PRO A 20 5.97 15.92 16.59
N PRO A 21 5.08 16.76 16.03
CA PRO A 21 3.72 16.35 15.75
C PRO A 21 3.77 15.08 14.91
N THR A 22 3.13 14.03 15.41
CA THR A 22 3.02 12.75 14.70
C THR A 22 2.39 13.06 13.35
N PRO A 23 3.01 12.71 12.20
CA PRO A 23 2.42 12.98 10.90
C PRO A 23 1.04 12.32 10.88
N LYS A 24 -0.02 13.12 10.79
CA LYS A 24 -1.38 12.62 10.61
C LYS A 24 -1.35 11.73 9.38
N PRO A 25 -1.82 10.48 9.45
CA PRO A 25 -1.90 9.65 8.27
C PRO A 25 -2.75 10.40 7.24
N GLN A 26 -2.15 10.78 6.12
CA GLN A 26 -2.88 11.31 4.97
C GLN A 26 -3.66 10.14 4.39
N TYR A 27 -4.82 9.86 4.98
CA TYR A 27 -5.72 8.86 4.48
C TYR A 27 -6.27 9.35 3.13
N PRO A 28 -6.28 8.50 2.09
CA PRO A 28 -6.99 8.85 0.87
C PRO A 28 -8.45 9.15 1.26
N PRO A 29 -9.01 10.30 0.86
CA PRO A 29 -10.33 10.75 1.32
C PRO A 29 -11.47 9.83 0.85
N LYS A 30 -11.15 8.87 -0.04
CA LYS A 30 -12.09 7.97 -0.68
C LYS A 30 -11.46 6.59 -0.83
N CYS A 31 -12.28 5.56 -0.69
CA CYS A 31 -11.95 4.18 -0.97
C CYS A 31 -11.49 4.04 -2.43
N LEU A 32 -10.33 3.44 -2.65
CA LEU A 32 -9.77 3.27 -4.00
C LEU A 32 -10.63 2.33 -4.88
N LEU A 33 -11.43 1.48 -4.24
CA LEU A 33 -12.25 0.47 -4.90
C LEU A 33 -13.60 1.01 -5.37
N CYS A 34 -14.36 1.65 -4.47
CA CYS A 34 -15.73 2.10 -4.72
C CYS A 34 -15.93 3.63 -4.57
N SER A 35 -14.86 4.38 -4.30
CA SER A 35 -14.88 5.84 -4.11
C SER A 35 -15.73 6.36 -2.94
N GLY A 36 -16.19 5.47 -2.05
CA GLY A 36 -16.91 5.83 -0.82
C GLY A 36 -16.01 6.35 0.30
N GLY A 37 -16.59 6.99 1.31
CA GLY A 37 -15.88 7.56 2.47
C GLY A 37 -15.43 6.51 3.50
N HIS A 38 -14.62 5.53 3.10
CA HIS A 38 -14.05 4.52 3.99
C HIS A 38 -12.65 4.10 3.55
N MET A 39 -11.90 3.47 4.45
CA MET A 39 -10.62 2.85 4.13
C MET A 39 -10.81 1.72 3.13
N THR A 40 -9.96 1.63 2.11
CA THR A 40 -10.00 0.54 1.11
C THR A 40 -10.03 -0.87 1.72
N GLN A 41 -9.34 -1.08 2.85
CA GLN A 41 -9.34 -2.34 3.60
C GLN A 41 -10.72 -2.71 4.16
N ASN A 42 -11.58 -1.73 4.39
CA ASN A 42 -12.92 -1.89 4.97
C ASN A 42 -14.01 -1.89 3.87
N CYS A 43 -13.62 -2.00 2.60
CA CYS A 43 -14.55 -1.98 1.49
C CYS A 43 -15.29 -3.31 1.38
N GLY A 44 -16.57 -3.33 1.79
CA GLY A 44 -17.47 -4.47 1.64
C GLY A 44 -18.07 -4.64 0.23
N ALA A 45 -17.67 -3.81 -0.75
CA ALA A 45 -18.23 -3.87 -2.09
C ALA A 45 -17.87 -5.20 -2.77
N ASN A 46 -18.87 -5.84 -3.36
CA ASN A 46 -18.72 -7.05 -4.17
C ASN A 46 -18.15 -6.69 -5.54
N ILE A 47 -16.85 -6.37 -5.56
CA ILE A 47 -16.09 -5.99 -6.74
C ILE A 47 -15.23 -7.19 -7.15
N PRO A 48 -15.20 -7.56 -8.44
CA PRO A 48 -14.34 -8.63 -8.95
C PRO A 48 -12.86 -8.40 -8.58
N PHE A 49 -12.14 -9.47 -8.22
CA PHE A 49 -10.74 -9.40 -7.79
C PHE A 49 -9.85 -8.69 -8.83
N CYS A 50 -10.06 -8.95 -10.12
CA CYS A 50 -9.35 -8.27 -11.21
C CYS A 50 -9.50 -6.74 -11.15
N ILE A 51 -10.72 -6.23 -10.93
CA ILE A 51 -10.99 -4.80 -10.81
C ILE A 51 -10.32 -4.23 -9.56
N LYS A 52 -10.37 -4.96 -8.43
CA LYS A 52 -9.71 -4.56 -7.19
C LYS A 52 -8.20 -4.43 -7.37
N ALA A 53 -7.58 -5.46 -7.95
CA ALA A 53 -6.15 -5.50 -8.18
C ALA A 53 -5.70 -4.42 -9.18
N THR A 54 -6.40 -4.24 -10.30
CA THR A 54 -6.07 -3.17 -11.27
C THR A 54 -6.11 -1.78 -10.64
N LYS A 55 -7.16 -1.47 -9.86
CA LYS A 55 -7.26 -0.17 -9.18
C LYS A 55 -6.13 0.06 -8.18
N LEU A 56 -5.77 -0.97 -7.41
CA LEU A 56 -4.63 -0.89 -6.49
C LEU A 56 -3.29 -0.72 -7.22
N LEU A 57 -3.09 -1.41 -8.35
CA LEU A 57 -1.87 -1.32 -9.14
C LEU A 57 -1.69 0.08 -9.76
N VAL A 58 -2.78 0.67 -10.28
CA VAL A 58 -2.76 2.05 -10.82
C VAL A 58 -2.38 3.06 -9.74
N GLU A 59 -3.00 2.96 -8.56
CA GLU A 59 -2.72 3.87 -7.43
C GLU A 59 -1.30 3.71 -6.88
N THR A 60 -0.81 2.47 -6.82
CA THR A 60 0.56 2.17 -6.37
C THR A 60 1.61 2.40 -7.45
N LYS A 61 1.23 2.92 -8.63
CA LYS A 61 2.11 3.16 -9.77
C LYS A 61 2.88 1.90 -10.21
N VAL A 62 2.23 0.74 -10.04
CA VAL A 62 2.76 -0.55 -10.45
C VAL A 62 2.27 -0.86 -11.86
N CYS A 63 3.17 -1.37 -12.70
CA CYS A 63 2.84 -1.79 -14.04
C CYS A 63 1.76 -2.89 -14.03
N THR A 64 0.67 -2.66 -14.74
CA THR A 64 -0.43 -3.63 -14.85
C THR A 64 -0.07 -4.86 -15.67
N LYS A 65 1.06 -4.86 -16.40
CA LYS A 65 1.53 -5.99 -17.24
C LYS A 65 2.47 -6.92 -16.49
N CYS A 66 3.47 -6.37 -15.79
CA CYS A 66 4.51 -7.16 -15.10
C CYS A 66 4.46 -7.09 -13.58
N LEU A 67 3.54 -6.30 -12.99
CA LEU A 67 3.40 -6.10 -11.55
C LEU A 67 4.65 -5.51 -10.86
N LYS A 68 5.53 -4.85 -11.62
CA LYS A 68 6.72 -4.16 -11.12
C LYS A 68 6.50 -2.63 -11.04
N PRO A 69 7.06 -1.93 -10.03
CA PRO A 69 6.87 -0.48 -9.84
C PRO A 69 7.67 0.42 -10.80
N HIS A 70 8.52 -0.16 -11.66
CA HIS A 70 9.64 0.58 -12.27
C HIS A 70 9.39 1.06 -13.71
N HIS A 71 8.26 0.70 -14.34
CA HIS A 71 7.96 1.03 -15.75
C HIS A 71 6.45 1.03 -16.01
N ILE A 72 5.82 2.19 -15.80
CA ILE A 72 4.36 2.36 -15.96
C ILE A 72 3.96 2.33 -17.45
N SER A 73 4.77 2.91 -18.34
CA SER A 73 4.40 3.11 -19.76
C SER A 73 5.21 2.27 -20.75
N THR A 74 6.42 1.83 -20.39
CA THR A 74 7.38 1.16 -21.29
C THR A 74 7.68 -0.28 -20.83
N CYS A 75 6.65 -1.00 -20.41
CA CYS A 75 6.82 -2.39 -20.03
C CYS A 75 7.02 -3.28 -21.27
N LEU A 76 8.25 -3.77 -21.44
CA LEU A 76 8.61 -4.76 -22.45
C LEU A 76 8.39 -6.21 -21.95
N ASP A 77 8.27 -6.39 -20.63
CA ASP A 77 7.97 -7.66 -19.96
C ASP A 77 6.49 -8.03 -20.15
N CYS A 78 6.18 -8.61 -21.31
CA CYS A 78 4.82 -8.96 -21.72
C CYS A 78 4.62 -10.48 -21.67
N THR A 79 4.51 -11.06 -20.47
CA THR A 79 4.15 -12.48 -20.34
C THR A 79 2.69 -12.67 -20.77
N PRO A 80 2.40 -13.50 -21.79
CA PRO A 80 1.03 -13.72 -22.24
C PRO A 80 0.22 -14.40 -21.13
N CYS A 81 -1.02 -13.94 -20.97
CA CYS A 81 -1.98 -14.52 -20.04
C CYS A 81 -2.25 -15.99 -20.41
N ARG A 82 -2.10 -16.90 -19.44
CA ARG A 82 -2.34 -18.34 -19.66
C ARG A 82 -3.81 -18.70 -19.89
N LYS A 83 -4.76 -17.80 -19.58
CA LYS A 83 -6.20 -18.02 -19.78
C LYS A 83 -6.70 -17.55 -21.14
N CYS A 84 -6.17 -16.43 -21.64
CA CYS A 84 -6.69 -15.73 -22.82
C CYS A 84 -5.66 -15.48 -23.92
N CYS A 85 -4.39 -15.78 -23.67
CA CYS A 85 -3.24 -15.59 -24.54
C CYS A 85 -2.91 -14.12 -24.90
N GLN A 86 -3.56 -13.14 -24.26
CA GLN A 86 -3.28 -11.72 -24.45
C GLN A 86 -2.11 -11.23 -23.59
N THR A 87 -1.38 -10.22 -24.06
CA THR A 87 -0.21 -9.62 -23.38
C THR A 87 -0.52 -8.31 -22.65
N ASP A 88 -1.78 -7.86 -22.67
CA ASP A 88 -2.22 -6.63 -22.02
C ASP A 88 -2.27 -6.75 -20.48
N HIS A 89 -2.40 -7.96 -19.96
CA HIS A 89 -2.51 -8.22 -18.53
C HIS A 89 -1.86 -9.56 -18.13
N PRO A 90 -1.34 -9.68 -16.90
CA PRO A 90 -0.90 -10.93 -16.34
C PRO A 90 -2.08 -11.83 -16.04
N THR A 91 -1.83 -13.14 -16.04
CA THR A 91 -2.85 -14.19 -15.81
C THR A 91 -3.73 -13.95 -14.58
N VAL A 92 -3.16 -13.38 -13.51
CA VAL A 92 -3.85 -13.08 -12.24
C VAL A 92 -4.94 -12.00 -12.36
N LEU A 93 -4.81 -11.08 -13.33
CA LEU A 93 -5.80 -10.04 -13.61
C LEU A 93 -6.82 -10.47 -14.67
N CYS A 94 -6.67 -11.66 -15.26
CA CYS A 94 -7.53 -12.11 -16.33
C CYS A 94 -8.94 -12.45 -15.82
N THR A 95 -9.93 -11.80 -16.45
CA THR A 95 -11.36 -11.98 -16.17
C THR A 95 -11.97 -13.19 -16.85
N ARG A 96 -11.26 -13.82 -17.82
CA ARG A 96 -11.73 -15.06 -18.43
C ARG A 96 -11.70 -16.18 -17.38
N ALA A 97 -12.71 -17.05 -17.44
CA ALA A 97 -12.68 -18.32 -16.72
C ALA A 97 -11.41 -19.11 -17.14
N PRO A 98 -10.75 -19.83 -16.22
CA PRO A 98 -9.71 -20.76 -16.63
C PRO A 98 -10.31 -21.71 -17.68
N ARG A 99 -9.67 -21.84 -18.84
CA ARG A 99 -10.09 -22.87 -19.79
C ARG A 99 -10.01 -24.21 -19.05
N PRO A 100 -11.08 -25.04 -19.06
CA PRO A 100 -10.92 -26.42 -18.62
C PRO A 100 -9.81 -27.03 -19.46
N LEU A 101 -8.75 -27.50 -18.80
CA LEU A 101 -7.75 -28.35 -19.43
C LEU A 101 -8.47 -29.66 -19.73
N PHE A 102 -9.03 -29.78 -20.93
CA PHE A 102 -9.39 -31.09 -21.47
C PHE A 102 -8.06 -31.78 -21.79
N PHE A 103 -7.69 -32.73 -20.93
CA PHE A 103 -6.66 -33.73 -21.19
C PHE A 103 -7.20 -34.79 -22.15
#